data_AF-A0A497JID4-F1
#
_entry.id   AF-A0A497JID4-F1
#
_cell.length_a   1.000
_cell.length_b   1.000
_cell.length_c   1.000
_cell.angle_alpha   90.00
_cell.angle_beta   90.00
_cell.angle_gamma   90.00
#
_symmetry.space_group_name_H-M   'P 1'
#
loop_
_entity.id
_entity.type
_entity.pdbx_description
1 polymer ?
#
loop_
_entity_poly.entity_id
_entity_poly.type
_entity_poly.pdbx_seq_one_letter_code
_entity_poly.pdbx_strand_id
1 'polypeptide(L)' 'MLNIQEFLNNVKRIFIISKKPTKEEFIMMAKITGLGIVLIGVIGFIIRLIFQFIG' A
#
# COMPACT_ATOMS: atom_id res chain seq x y z
N MET A 1 11.37 -10.81 31.13
CA MET A 1 12.16 -9.62 30.76
C MET A 1 12.34 -9.65 29.26
N LEU A 2 11.95 -8.58 28.55
CA LEU A 2 12.10 -8.51 27.10
C LEU A 2 13.60 -8.52 26.76
N ASN A 3 14.08 -9.65 26.23
CA ASN A 3 15.46 -9.81 25.86
C ASN A 3 15.64 -9.26 24.43
N ILE A 4 16.09 -8.01 24.29
CA ILE A 4 16.20 -7.31 22.99
C ILE A 4 17.04 -8.10 21.99
N GLN A 5 18.06 -8.82 22.45
CA GLN A 5 18.89 -9.69 21.60
C GLN A 5 18.08 -10.82 20.95
N GLU A 6 17.16 -11.41 21.70
CA GLU A 6 16.30 -12.49 21.22
C GLU A 6 15.24 -11.95 20.24
N PHE A 7 14.69 -10.76 20.52
CA PHE A 7 13.78 -10.06 19.61
C PHE A 7 14.45 -9.75 18.26
N LEU A 8 15.68 -9.21 18.26
CA LEU A 8 16.43 -8.92 17.03
C LEU A 8 16.72 -10.18 16.21
N ASN A 9 17.08 -11.28 16.87
CA ASN A 9 17.28 -12.57 16.20
C ASN A 9 15.98 -13.09 15.56
N ASN A 10 14.83 -12.91 16.23
CA ASN A 10 13.53 -13.30 15.69
C ASN A 10 13.13 -12.45 14.47
N VAL A 11 13.33 -11.12 14.52
CA VAL A 11 13.09 -10.21 13.38
C VAL A 11 13.95 -10.60 12.18
N LYS A 12 15.23 -10.92 12.39
CA LYS A 12 16.14 -11.37 11.33
C LYS A 12 15.62 -12.65 10.66
N ARG A 13 15.13 -13.61 11.44
CA ARG A 13 14.56 -14.86 10.92
C ARG A 13 13.31 -14.61 10.06
N ILE A 14 12.42 -13.71 10.50
CA ILE A 14 11.23 -13.32 9.73
C ILE A 14 11.61 -12.69 8.39
N PHE A 15 12.58 -11.79 8.38
CA PHE A 15 13.03 -11.10 7.17
C PHE A 15 13.61 -12.07 6.12
N ILE A 16 14.30 -13.12 6.58
CA ILE A 16 14.86 -14.16 5.70
C ILE A 16 13.76 -15.08 5.14
N ILE A 17 12.72 -15.38 5.92
CA ILE A 17 11.61 -16.26 5.50
C ILE A 17 10.62 -15.52 4.60
N SER A 18 10.49 -14.20 4.74
CA SER A 18 9.57 -13.41 3.92
C SER A 18 9.95 -13.48 2.43
N LYS A 19 8.96 -13.81 1.59
CA LYS A 19 9.17 -13.87 0.14
C LYS A 19 9.19 -12.46 -0.45
N LYS A 20 10.33 -12.07 -1.02
CA LYS A 20 10.44 -10.84 -1.79
C LYS A 20 9.58 -10.96 -3.05
N PRO A 21 8.69 -10.00 -3.35
CA PRO A 21 7.84 -10.06 -4.52
C PRO A 21 8.69 -10.04 -5.80
N THR A 22 8.22 -10.72 -6.84
CA THR A 22 8.82 -10.61 -8.17
C THR A 22 8.46 -9.27 -8.81
N LYS A 23 9.23 -8.86 -9.83
CA LYS A 23 8.94 -7.62 -10.57
C LYS A 23 7.55 -7.65 -11.21
N GLU A 24 7.13 -8.81 -11.69
CA GLU A 24 5.81 -9.02 -12.32
C GLU A 24 4.67 -8.86 -11.31
N GLU A 25 4.77 -9.50 -10.14
CA GLU A 25 3.80 -9.35 -9.05
C GLU A 25 3.70 -7.89 -8.59
N PHE A 26 4.84 -7.23 -8.43
CA PHE A 26 4.88 -5.82 -8.02
C PHE A 26 4.20 -4.91 -9.05
N ILE A 27 4.49 -5.07 -10.34
CA ILE A 27 3.89 -4.27 -11.41
C ILE A 27 2.38 -4.54 -11.50
N MET A 28 1.95 -5.80 -11.36
CA MET A 28 0.53 -6.15 -11.37
C MET A 28 -0.22 -5.47 -10.23
N MET A 29 0.31 -5.54 -9.00
CA MET A 29 -0.26 -4.88 -7.83
C MET A 29 -0.27 -3.35 -7.99
N ALA A 30 0.80 -2.77 -8.54
CA ALA A 30 0.88 -1.33 -8.79
C ALA A 30 -0.16 -0.86 -9.81
N LYS A 31 -0.41 -1.63 -10.87
CA LYS A 31 -1.46 -1.32 -11.87
C LYS A 31 -2.85 -1.34 -11.26
N ILE A 32 -3.18 -2.39 -10.50
CA ILE A 32 -4.50 -2.54 -9.86
C ILE A 32 -4.73 -1.42 -8.84
N THR A 33 -3.74 -1.19 -7.97
CA THR A 33 -3.84 -0.15 -6.92
C THR A 33 -3.90 1.25 -7.55
N GLY A 34 -3.10 1.51 -8.58
CA GLY A 34 -3.12 2.77 -9.33
C GLY A 34 -4.47 3.05 -9.97
N LEU A 35 -5.10 2.03 -10.57
CA LEU A 35 -6.47 2.12 -11.08
C LEU A 35 -7.47 2.49 -9.98
N GLY A 36 -7.37 1.86 -8.81
CA GLY A 36 -8.23 2.17 -7.66
C GLY A 36 -8.08 3.61 -7.17
N ILE A 37 -6.84 4.11 -7.06
CA ILE A 37 -6.55 5.48 -6.64
C ILE A 37 -7.15 6.50 -7.62
N VAL A 38 -6.96 6.27 -8.93
CA VAL A 38 -7.52 7.14 -9.96
C VAL A 38 -9.05 7.16 -9.89
N LEU A 39 -9.67 6.00 -9.72
CA LEU A 39 -11.12 5.88 -9.70
C LEU A 39 -11.73 6.61 -8.49
N ILE A 40 -11.18 6.41 -7.29
CA ILE A 40 -11.61 7.12 -6.08
C ILE A 40 -11.32 8.62 -6.19
N GLY A 41 -10.16 8.99 -6.75
CA GLY A 41 -9.77 10.38 -6.97
C GLY A 41 -10.72 11.13 -7.91
N VAL A 42 -11.14 10.50 -9.00
CA VAL A 42 -12.13 11.06 -9.95
C VAL A 42 -13.48 11.24 -9.27
N ILE A 43 -13.95 10.26 -8.49
CA ILE A 43 -15.21 10.36 -7.76
C ILE A 43 -15.16 11.54 -6.78
N GLY A 44 -14.10 11.64 -5.97
CA GLY A 44 -13.91 12.76 -5.04
C GLY A 44 -13.79 14.11 -5.75
N PHE A 45 -13.15 14.15 -6.92
CA PHE A 45 -13.04 15.34 -7.75
C PHE A 45 -14.40 15.80 -8.29
N ILE A 46 -15.23 14.87 -8.77
CA ILE A 46 -16.59 15.18 -9.24
C ILE A 46 -17.44 15.76 -8.11
N ILE A 47 -17.39 15.15 -6.91
CA ILE A 47 -18.11 15.66 -5.74
C ILE A 47 -17.67 17.10 -5.44
N ARG A 48 -16.36 17.37 -5.41
CA ARG A 48 -15.84 18.72 -5.16
C ARG A 48 -16.26 19.73 -6.22
N LEU A 49 -16.26 19.34 -7.50
CA LEU A 49 -16.72 20.21 -8.58
C LEU A 49 -18.19 20.58 -8.40
N ILE A 50 -19.05 19.59 -8.13
CA ILE A 50 -20.49 19.82 -7.91
C ILE A 50 -20.71 20.79 -6.75
N PHE A 51 -20.02 20.59 -5.62
CA PHE A 51 -20.10 21.50 -4.48
C PHE A 51 -19.60 22.91 -4.80
N GLN A 52 -18.56 23.06 -5.62
CA GLN A 52 -18.04 24.35 -6.04
C GLN A 52 -18.99 25.11 -6.99
N PHE A 53 -19.81 24.42 -7.78
CA PHE A 53 -20.77 25.06 -8.68
C PHE A 53 -22.11 25.39 -8.00
N ILE A 54 -22.48 24.66 -6.95
CA ILE A 54 -23.74 24.85 -6.21
C ILE A 54 -23.59 25.83 -5.04
N GLY A 55 -22.40 25.91 -4.41
CA GLY A 55 -22.08 26.89 -3.37
C GLY A 55 -21.40 28.12 -3.94
#